data_AF-A0A7L2TPZ9-F1
#
_entry.id   AF-A0A7L2TPZ9-F1
#
_cell.length_a   1.000
_cell.length_b   1.000
_cell.length_c   1.000
_cell.angle_alpha   90.00
_cell.angle_beta   90.00
_cell.angle_gamma   90.00
#
_symmetry.space_group_name_H-M   'P 1'
#
loop_
_entity.id
_entity.type
_entity.pdbx_description
1 polymer ?
#
loop_
_entity_poly.entity_id
_entity_poly.type
_entity_poly.pdbx_seq_one_letter_code
_entity_poly.pdbx_strand_id
1 'polypeptide(L)'
;NSNFIRVHKVISVANFTMKQSDLQLSDVFLKALNHLPLEYNYALYSRIFDDFGTHYYTSGKMGGSYDILYQYSSEELQNSGLSIDESTECVRTETTKRVFFRKKKKISTRCTTNRMTVTHEGSILESAERSVSLVKGGRSEYAAALAWEKKGAFPGHRVFTDWLESTKDNPVVIDFEVSPIVDLVRNVPCAVTKRRHLRRALREHADRFDPCQCAPCPNNGRPVLSGTECLCLCQAGTYGTNCEMQAPGYTSVAVDGRWGCWSEWSSCDASFKTRRTRECNNPSPMNGGKPCEGQREEVEDCYISVFTDRGAPCINDDEARREENVLIGEPESGCSSPDTLENGFVRNKKNQYAVGEEVEIACVSGHSLIGYQYLRCLPDQTWTQQHVECQPSVCLRPLISESVTISPFKQQYNIGETMKLSCQAGYIVTGHTKYTCGKDLSWIPPILRSITCEKDVQTEIRGICNPGQKQVGSQCVCMSPKEDCGHYSEDICVLHAASGQNVTKPSCQYSAEMCLGMQSFHFLHAGPCHGNSSLDWAIERAKLSTNSLKKEPCGYDTCYDWEDCQETQTQCSCLMPYQCPKEEIHPHCIQMEKTGRRRTVSHCMLAAMKCAGIKLKVLEQGSCL
;
A
#
# COMPACT_ATOMS: atom_id res chain seq x y z
N ASN A 1 44.70 42.35 22.30
CA ASN A 1 43.33 41.83 22.52
C ASN A 1 42.34 42.87 21.99
N SER A 2 41.43 42.47 21.10
CA SER A 2 40.52 43.41 20.43
C SER A 2 39.08 42.95 20.51
N ASN A 3 38.18 43.90 20.73
CA ASN A 3 36.73 43.71 20.67
C ASN A 3 36.20 44.40 19.41
N PHE A 4 35.15 43.84 18.82
CA PHE A 4 34.57 44.39 17.59
C PHE A 4 33.10 44.78 17.81
N ILE A 5 32.73 45.97 17.30
CA ILE A 5 31.34 46.42 17.27
C ILE A 5 30.96 46.63 15.80
N ARG A 6 29.96 45.87 15.34
CA ARG A 6 29.47 45.92 13.96
C ARG A 6 28.28 46.85 13.84
N VAL A 7 28.30 47.74 12.86
CA VAL A 7 27.17 48.59 12.49
C VAL A 7 26.76 48.27 11.07
N HIS A 8 25.55 47.74 10.91
CA HIS A 8 25.02 47.40 9.60
C HIS A 8 23.68 48.08 9.33
N LYS A 9 23.43 48.45 8.07
CA LYS A 9 22.17 49.00 7.58
C LYS A 9 21.99 48.66 6.10
N VAL A 10 20.94 47.91 5.82
CA VAL A 10 20.51 47.56 4.45
C VAL A 10 19.74 48.72 3.83
N ILE A 11 20.03 48.98 2.55
CA ILE A 11 19.41 50.01 1.73
C ILE A 11 18.91 49.33 0.45
N SER A 12 17.62 49.02 0.40
CA SER A 12 16.98 48.37 -0.74
C SER A 12 16.42 49.41 -1.72
N VAL A 13 16.74 49.24 -3.00
CA VAL A 13 16.18 49.99 -4.12
C VAL A 13 15.04 49.22 -4.78
N ALA A 14 15.19 47.91 -4.90
CA ALA A 14 14.18 47.03 -5.48
C ALA A 14 14.21 45.64 -4.84
N ASN A 15 13.12 44.89 -4.99
CA ASN A 15 13.03 43.48 -4.61
C ASN A 15 12.78 42.65 -5.88
N PHE A 16 13.28 41.42 -5.93
CA PHE A 16 13.04 40.52 -7.04
C PHE A 16 12.78 39.09 -6.57
N THR A 17 12.04 38.36 -7.40
CA THR A 17 11.79 36.93 -7.24
C THR A 17 11.85 36.28 -8.62
N MET A 18 12.65 35.22 -8.75
CA MET A 18 12.81 34.48 -10.00
C MET A 18 11.63 33.53 -10.23
N LYS A 19 11.28 33.30 -11.50
CA LYS A 19 10.31 32.25 -11.87
C LYS A 19 10.88 30.87 -11.49
N GLN A 20 10.04 29.96 -11.02
CA GLN A 20 10.46 28.63 -10.57
C GLN A 20 10.76 27.64 -11.72
N SER A 21 10.14 27.83 -12.88
CA SER A 21 10.29 26.96 -14.06
C SER A 21 10.68 27.75 -15.31
N ASP A 22 11.26 27.05 -16.29
CA ASP A 22 11.59 27.58 -17.62
C ASP A 22 12.51 28.81 -17.59
N LEU A 23 13.48 28.78 -16.67
CA LEU A 23 14.52 29.80 -16.59
C LEU A 23 15.37 29.77 -17.87
N GLN A 24 15.57 30.95 -18.45
CA GLN A 24 16.42 31.12 -19.62
C GLN A 24 17.87 31.23 -19.16
N LEU A 25 18.69 30.26 -19.58
CA LEU A 25 20.11 30.23 -19.28
C LEU A 25 20.86 31.22 -20.19
N SER A 26 21.95 31.79 -19.69
CA SER A 26 22.82 32.61 -20.53
C SER A 26 23.54 31.76 -21.57
N ASP A 27 23.80 32.32 -22.75
CA ASP A 27 24.47 31.60 -23.84
C ASP A 27 25.86 31.08 -23.44
N VAL A 28 26.59 31.86 -22.62
CA VAL A 28 27.92 31.49 -22.13
C VAL A 28 27.85 30.27 -21.21
N PHE A 29 26.88 30.26 -20.28
CA PHE A 29 26.67 29.14 -19.38
C PHE A 29 26.20 27.90 -20.14
N LEU A 30 25.23 28.05 -21.04
CA LEU A 30 24.71 26.97 -21.88
C LEU A 30 25.82 26.35 -22.74
N LYS A 31 26.69 27.18 -23.33
CA LYS A 31 27.85 26.72 -24.09
C LYS A 31 28.81 25.92 -23.20
N ALA A 32 29.14 26.40 -22.01
CA ALA A 32 29.99 25.66 -21.08
C ALA A 32 29.40 24.30 -20.71
N LEU A 33 28.10 24.24 -20.37
CA LEU A 33 27.39 23.00 -20.07
C LEU A 33 27.38 22.01 -21.25
N ASN A 34 27.27 22.49 -22.49
CA ASN A 34 27.28 21.65 -23.68
C ASN A 34 28.64 20.98 -23.94
N HIS A 35 29.75 21.65 -23.59
CA HIS A 35 31.11 21.13 -23.77
C HIS A 35 31.57 20.18 -22.65
N LEU A 36 30.77 19.97 -21.62
CA LEU A 36 31.10 18.99 -20.58
C LEU A 36 31.08 17.55 -21.14
N PRO A 37 32.10 16.73 -20.83
CA PRO A 37 32.13 15.34 -21.26
C PRO A 37 31.00 14.53 -20.60
N LEU A 38 30.58 13.44 -21.24
CA LEU A 38 29.58 12.54 -20.66
C LEU A 38 30.16 11.64 -19.57
N GLU A 39 31.43 11.29 -19.69
CA GLU A 39 32.16 10.59 -18.64
C GLU A 39 32.51 11.56 -17.51
N TYR A 40 32.45 11.06 -16.28
CA TYR A 40 32.78 11.87 -15.12
C TYR A 40 34.25 12.28 -15.14
N ASN A 41 34.48 13.59 -15.26
CA ASN A 41 35.81 14.19 -15.16
C ASN A 41 35.76 15.37 -14.19
N TYR A 42 36.19 15.15 -12.94
CA TYR A 42 36.13 16.17 -11.90
C TYR A 42 36.77 17.50 -12.33
N ALA A 43 37.93 17.48 -12.99
CA ALA A 43 38.68 18.69 -13.32
C ALA A 43 37.95 19.61 -14.33
N LEU A 44 37.15 19.04 -15.23
CA LEU A 44 36.33 19.82 -16.16
C LEU A 44 35.02 20.27 -15.54
N TYR A 45 34.42 19.43 -14.68
CA TYR A 45 33.18 19.75 -14.00
C TYR A 45 33.35 20.81 -12.90
N SER A 46 34.47 20.80 -12.17
CA SER A 46 34.73 21.77 -11.10
C SER A 46 34.86 23.20 -11.62
N ARG A 47 35.37 23.37 -12.85
CA ARG A 47 35.49 24.69 -13.50
C ARG A 47 34.15 25.40 -13.64
N ILE A 48 33.04 24.67 -13.74
CA ILE A 48 31.72 25.28 -13.77
C ILE A 48 31.46 26.07 -12.49
N PHE A 49 31.91 25.57 -11.32
CA PHE A 49 31.75 26.27 -10.05
C PHE A 49 32.73 27.44 -9.90
N ASP A 50 33.94 27.30 -10.43
CA ASP A 50 34.93 28.37 -10.45
C ASP A 50 34.47 29.56 -11.32
N ASP A 51 33.92 29.25 -12.52
CA ASP A 51 33.55 30.26 -13.51
C ASP A 51 32.15 30.87 -13.27
N PHE A 52 31.18 30.05 -12.84
CA PHE A 52 29.77 30.46 -12.72
C PHE A 52 29.21 30.45 -11.29
N GLY A 53 29.98 29.94 -10.32
CA GLY A 53 29.56 29.80 -8.94
C GLY A 53 28.79 28.52 -8.65
N THR A 54 28.40 28.34 -7.39
CA THR A 54 27.73 27.11 -6.90
C THR A 54 26.21 27.24 -6.83
N HIS A 55 25.70 28.47 -6.84
CA HIS A 55 24.29 28.78 -6.63
C HIS A 55 23.82 29.93 -7.51
N TYR A 56 22.51 30.02 -7.71
CA TYR A 56 21.84 31.17 -8.32
C TYR A 56 20.81 31.76 -7.34
N TYR A 57 20.49 33.04 -7.50
CA TYR A 57 19.51 33.72 -6.66
C TYR A 57 18.09 33.31 -7.05
N THR A 58 17.27 32.92 -6.07
CA THR A 58 15.83 32.65 -6.27
C THR A 58 14.99 33.85 -5.88
N SER A 59 15.38 34.57 -4.85
CA SER A 59 14.75 35.80 -4.39
C SER A 59 15.80 36.71 -3.75
N GLY A 60 15.53 38.00 -3.70
CA GLY A 60 16.41 38.92 -2.98
C GLY A 60 16.06 40.39 -3.16
N LYS A 61 16.95 41.24 -2.64
CA LYS A 61 16.84 42.69 -2.79
C LYS A 61 18.05 43.22 -3.56
N MET A 62 17.86 44.29 -4.31
CA MET A 62 18.91 45.04 -4.99
C MET A 62 19.11 46.36 -4.27
N GLY A 63 20.37 46.73 -4.03
CA GLY A 63 20.73 48.02 -3.44
C GLY A 63 22.13 48.00 -2.86
N GLY A 64 22.28 48.42 -1.60
CA GLY A 64 23.56 48.35 -0.90
C GLY A 64 23.41 48.06 0.59
N SER A 65 24.50 47.63 1.20
CA SER A 65 24.59 47.39 2.63
C SER A 65 25.71 48.24 3.19
N TYR A 66 25.35 49.23 4.02
CA TYR A 66 26.33 49.92 4.86
C TYR A 66 26.71 48.97 5.98
N ASP A 67 27.98 48.55 6.05
CA ASP A 67 28.41 47.56 7.04
C ASP A 67 29.86 47.87 7.44
N ILE A 68 30.04 48.36 8.66
CA ILE A 68 31.34 48.76 9.19
C ILE A 68 31.60 48.01 10.49
N LEU A 69 32.79 47.44 10.60
CA LEU A 69 33.25 46.75 11.79
C LEU A 69 34.33 47.59 12.49
N TYR A 70 34.01 48.16 13.64
CA TYR A 70 34.94 48.94 14.44
C TYR A 70 35.76 48.03 15.36
N GLN A 71 37.08 48.18 15.35
CA GLN A 71 38.01 47.45 16.21
C GLN A 71 38.38 48.32 17.41
N TYR A 72 38.13 47.84 18.62
CA TYR A 72 38.50 48.50 19.88
C TYR A 72 39.51 47.65 20.65
N SER A 73 40.43 48.28 21.36
CA SER A 73 41.22 47.58 22.37
C SER A 73 40.28 47.13 23.51
N SER A 74 40.37 45.85 23.89
CA SER A 74 39.54 45.34 24.99
C SER A 74 39.86 46.05 26.31
N GLU A 75 41.09 46.54 26.49
CA GLU A 75 41.53 47.27 27.68
C GLU A 75 40.93 48.68 27.73
N GLU A 76 40.95 49.41 26.60
CA GLU A 76 40.32 50.74 26.51
C GLU A 76 38.81 50.67 26.74
N LEU A 77 38.17 49.64 26.18
CA LEU A 77 36.74 49.43 26.37
C LEU A 77 36.40 49.12 27.84
N GLN A 78 37.20 48.29 28.53
CA GLN A 78 37.02 48.04 29.96
C GLN A 78 37.29 49.29 30.81
N ASN A 79 38.34 50.05 30.49
CA ASN A 79 38.68 51.30 31.17
C ASN A 79 37.61 52.39 30.99
N SER A 80 36.83 52.34 29.90
CA SER A 80 35.70 53.25 29.68
C SER A 80 34.58 53.07 30.72
N GLY A 81 34.46 51.88 31.32
CA GLY A 81 33.39 51.52 32.25
C GLY A 81 32.01 51.32 31.61
N LEU A 82 31.94 51.25 30.28
CA LEU A 82 30.71 50.96 29.54
C LEU A 82 30.40 49.46 29.51
N SER A 83 29.13 49.09 29.66
CA SER A 83 28.69 47.73 29.35
C SER A 83 28.69 47.45 27.84
N ILE A 84 28.55 46.17 27.45
CA ILE A 84 28.44 45.78 26.03
C ILE A 84 27.22 46.44 25.37
N ASP A 85 26.08 46.49 26.07
CA ASP A 85 24.86 47.11 25.54
C ASP A 85 24.99 48.64 25.46
N GLU A 86 25.62 49.27 26.46
CA GLU A 86 25.86 50.71 26.48
C GLU A 86 26.80 51.13 25.35
N SER A 87 27.94 50.44 25.18
CA SER A 87 28.89 50.73 24.11
C SER A 87 28.27 50.54 22.72
N THR A 88 27.45 49.50 22.54
CA THR A 88 26.70 49.26 21.29
C THR A 88 25.69 50.38 21.01
N GLU A 89 24.93 50.83 22.01
CA GLU A 89 23.97 51.93 21.84
C GLU A 89 24.67 53.29 21.62
N CYS A 90 25.84 53.51 22.22
CA CYS A 90 26.68 54.69 21.98
C CYS A 90 27.13 54.74 20.51
N VAL A 91 27.71 53.64 19.99
CA VAL A 91 28.14 53.53 18.59
C VAL A 91 26.95 53.73 17.63
N ARG A 92 25.80 53.12 17.94
CA ARG A 92 24.57 53.27 17.15
C ARG A 92 24.09 54.72 17.13
N THR A 93 24.08 55.38 18.28
CA THR A 93 23.60 56.75 18.43
C THR A 93 24.52 57.75 17.74
N GLU A 94 25.83 57.60 17.89
CA GLU A 94 26.81 58.46 17.22
C GLU A 94 26.77 58.25 15.69
N THR A 95 26.71 57.00 15.20
CA THR A 95 26.59 56.71 13.76
C THR A 95 25.34 57.36 13.16
N THR A 96 24.21 57.27 13.87
CA THR A 96 22.95 57.88 13.44
C THR A 96 23.05 59.40 13.32
N LYS A 97 23.81 60.05 14.22
CA LYS A 97 24.01 61.50 14.25
C LYS A 97 25.03 61.98 13.22
N ARG A 98 26.22 61.36 13.17
CA ARG A 98 27.37 61.83 12.37
C ARG A 98 27.35 61.33 10.93
N VAL A 99 26.92 60.08 10.70
CA VAL A 99 26.94 59.43 9.39
C VAL A 99 25.59 59.57 8.70
N PHE A 100 24.49 59.19 9.37
CA PHE A 100 23.14 59.24 8.77
C PHE A 100 22.44 60.61 8.90
N PHE A 101 23.07 61.57 9.59
CA PHE A 101 22.57 62.94 9.81
C PHE A 101 21.09 63.02 10.23
N ARG A 102 20.64 62.10 11.09
CA ARG A 102 19.28 62.10 11.66
C ARG A 102 19.27 62.77 13.04
N LYS A 103 18.30 63.67 13.27
CA LYS A 103 18.07 64.29 14.59
C LYS A 103 17.63 63.22 15.60
N LYS A 104 18.50 62.84 16.55
CA LYS A 104 18.16 62.02 17.73
C LYS A 104 17.95 62.92 18.96
N LYS A 105 17.02 62.53 19.84
CA LYS A 105 16.46 63.42 20.87
C LYS A 105 17.32 63.59 22.14
N LYS A 106 18.19 62.65 22.53
CA LYS A 106 19.16 62.78 23.63
C LYS A 106 20.35 61.84 23.41
N ILE A 107 21.58 62.33 23.63
CA ILE A 107 22.81 61.52 23.68
C ILE A 107 23.09 61.28 25.16
N SER A 108 23.35 60.03 25.55
CA SER A 108 23.75 59.72 26.93
C SER A 108 25.09 60.37 27.23
N THR A 109 25.20 61.10 28.34
CA THR A 109 26.46 61.74 28.77
C THR A 109 27.56 60.69 28.97
N ARG A 110 27.21 59.46 29.35
CA ARG A 110 28.13 58.32 29.45
C ARG A 110 28.84 57.99 28.13
N CYS A 111 28.22 58.25 26.98
CA CYS A 111 28.84 58.01 25.68
C CYS A 111 29.90 59.05 25.32
N THR A 112 29.86 60.24 25.93
CA THR A 112 30.74 61.36 25.56
C THR A 112 31.78 61.67 26.64
N THR A 113 31.45 61.48 27.92
CA THR A 113 32.31 61.88 29.05
C THR A 113 32.98 60.71 29.76
N ASN A 114 33.07 59.53 29.14
CA ASN A 114 33.80 58.41 29.73
C ASN A 114 35.31 58.54 29.49
N ARG A 115 36.10 57.72 30.20
CA ARG A 115 37.58 57.80 30.18
C ARG A 115 38.20 57.57 28.80
N MET A 116 37.52 56.85 27.91
CA MET A 116 38.00 56.52 26.56
C MET A 116 37.59 57.59 25.53
N THR A 117 36.36 58.12 25.61
CA THR A 117 35.86 59.07 24.62
C THR A 117 36.36 60.49 24.86
N VAL A 118 36.64 60.88 26.12
CA VAL A 118 37.17 62.20 26.45
C VAL A 118 38.54 62.46 25.79
N THR A 119 39.36 61.42 25.60
CA THR A 119 40.64 61.54 24.89
C THR A 119 40.49 61.70 23.37
N HIS A 120 39.27 61.49 22.84
CA HIS A 120 38.93 61.56 21.42
C HIS A 120 37.74 62.52 21.18
N GLU A 121 37.80 63.73 21.77
CA GLU A 121 36.81 64.80 21.62
C GLU A 121 35.34 64.39 21.93
N GLY A 122 35.16 63.36 22.77
CA GLY A 122 33.86 62.82 23.13
C GLY A 122 33.24 61.87 22.10
N SER A 123 34.01 61.41 21.09
CA SER A 123 33.58 60.43 20.09
C SER A 123 33.92 59.00 20.52
N ILE A 124 32.95 58.10 20.43
CA ILE A 124 33.19 56.65 20.57
C ILE A 124 33.59 56.01 19.24
N LEU A 125 33.24 56.62 18.09
CA LEU A 125 33.64 56.10 16.78
C LEU A 125 35.13 56.35 16.50
N GLU A 126 35.65 57.53 16.87
CA GLU A 126 37.07 57.87 16.69
C GLU A 126 37.97 57.29 17.78
N SER A 127 37.40 56.77 18.87
CA SER A 127 38.17 56.05 19.88
C SER A 127 38.48 54.61 19.49
N ALA A 128 37.98 54.13 18.35
CA ALA A 128 38.37 52.83 17.81
C ALA A 128 39.86 52.85 17.39
N GLU A 129 40.48 51.68 17.21
CA GLU A 129 41.82 51.60 16.61
C GLU A 129 41.77 51.86 15.11
N ARG A 130 40.76 51.27 14.45
CA ARG A 130 40.42 51.42 13.02
C ARG A 130 39.02 50.84 12.78
N SER A 131 38.49 51.02 11.58
CA SER A 131 37.30 50.31 11.12
C SER A 131 37.58 49.57 9.81
N VAL A 132 36.89 48.43 9.64
CA VAL A 132 36.93 47.63 8.42
C VAL A 132 35.62 47.83 7.68
N SER A 133 35.72 48.22 6.41
CA SER A 133 34.55 48.37 5.54
C SER A 133 34.16 47.01 4.97
N LEU A 134 32.95 46.55 5.33
CA LEU A 134 32.26 45.40 4.74
C LEU A 134 31.11 45.89 3.83
N VAL A 135 31.17 47.16 3.42
CA VAL A 135 30.13 47.83 2.64
C VAL A 135 29.97 47.14 1.30
N LYS A 136 28.71 46.88 0.91
CA LYS A 136 28.35 46.27 -0.37
C LYS A 136 27.51 47.24 -1.20
N GLY A 137 27.76 47.30 -2.50
CA GLY A 137 27.05 48.18 -3.42
C GLY A 137 27.65 49.59 -3.48
N GLY A 138 27.34 50.31 -4.55
CA GLY A 138 27.98 51.57 -4.89
C GLY A 138 29.39 51.38 -5.48
N ARG A 139 30.02 52.47 -5.91
CA ARG A 139 31.40 52.43 -6.39
C ARG A 139 32.37 52.18 -5.25
N SER A 140 33.42 51.42 -5.54
CA SER A 140 34.44 51.01 -4.58
C SER A 140 35.16 52.20 -3.94
N GLU A 141 35.35 53.30 -4.67
CA GLU A 141 35.94 54.55 -4.16
C GLU A 141 35.17 55.10 -2.94
N TYR A 142 33.85 55.18 -3.03
CA TYR A 142 33.02 55.69 -1.94
C TYR A 142 32.86 54.66 -0.81
N ALA A 143 32.79 53.37 -1.14
CA ALA A 143 32.69 52.30 -0.14
C ALA A 143 33.98 52.16 0.70
N ALA A 144 35.16 52.36 0.09
CA ALA A 144 36.44 52.38 0.78
C ALA A 144 36.59 53.63 1.66
N ALA A 145 36.11 54.79 1.18
CA ALA A 145 36.15 56.05 1.93
C ALA A 145 35.30 56.02 3.21
N LEU A 146 34.37 55.07 3.37
CA LEU A 146 33.61 54.85 4.60
C LEU A 146 34.39 54.10 5.69
N ALA A 147 35.53 53.48 5.35
CA ALA A 147 36.45 52.95 6.34
C ALA A 147 37.16 54.09 7.07
N TRP A 148 37.46 53.89 8.35
CA TRP A 148 38.07 54.89 9.21
C TRP A 148 39.40 54.41 9.76
N GLU A 149 40.39 55.29 9.76
CA GLU A 149 41.71 55.08 10.34
C GLU A 149 42.16 56.32 11.11
N LYS A 150 42.92 56.14 12.21
CA LYS A 150 43.37 57.24 13.09
C LYS A 150 44.15 58.36 12.40
N LYS A 151 44.79 58.10 11.26
CA LYS A 151 45.59 59.10 10.52
C LYS A 151 44.75 59.96 9.57
N GLY A 152 43.47 59.63 9.36
CA GLY A 152 42.58 60.32 8.43
C GLY A 152 41.42 61.04 9.12
N ALA A 153 40.71 61.87 8.35
CA ALA A 153 39.48 62.50 8.82
C ALA A 153 38.34 61.45 8.91
N PHE A 154 37.51 61.56 9.95
CA PHE A 154 36.36 60.65 10.11
C PHE A 154 35.37 60.77 8.93
N PRO A 155 34.90 59.65 8.35
CA PRO A 155 33.94 59.68 7.25
C PRO A 155 32.58 60.22 7.71
N GLY A 156 32.36 61.51 7.45
CA GLY A 156 31.13 62.20 7.79
C GLY A 156 29.97 61.90 6.85
N HIS A 157 28.85 62.60 7.08
CA HIS A 157 27.61 62.45 6.31
C HIS A 157 27.77 62.59 4.79
N ARG A 158 28.66 63.46 4.30
CA ARG A 158 28.85 63.67 2.85
C ARG A 158 29.31 62.39 2.16
N VAL A 159 30.33 61.71 2.71
CA VAL A 159 30.86 60.44 2.18
C VAL A 159 29.77 59.36 2.14
N PHE A 160 28.94 59.30 3.18
CA PHE A 160 27.79 58.41 3.21
C PHE A 160 26.75 58.73 2.13
N THR A 161 26.45 60.01 1.92
CA THR A 161 25.49 60.43 0.90
C THR A 161 26.01 60.18 -0.52
N ASP A 162 27.30 60.41 -0.77
CA ASP A 162 27.95 60.14 -2.05
C ASP A 162 27.92 58.63 -2.37
N TRP A 163 28.24 57.79 -1.37
CA TRP A 163 28.09 56.34 -1.49
C TRP A 163 26.63 55.92 -1.73
N LEU A 164 25.69 56.52 -1.00
CA LEU A 164 24.27 56.21 -1.11
C LEU A 164 23.73 56.53 -2.51
N GLU A 165 24.12 57.66 -3.09
CA GLU A 165 23.71 58.03 -4.44
C GLU A 165 24.34 57.06 -5.46
N SER A 166 25.63 56.77 -5.30
CA SER A 166 26.34 55.80 -6.14
C SER A 166 25.73 54.40 -6.11
N THR A 167 25.12 54.01 -4.98
CA THR A 167 24.46 52.70 -4.81
C THR A 167 23.20 52.56 -5.66
N LYS A 168 22.54 53.66 -6.02
CA LYS A 168 21.37 53.62 -6.92
C LYS A 168 21.78 53.24 -8.34
N ASP A 169 22.92 53.76 -8.80
CA ASP A 169 23.46 53.49 -10.13
C ASP A 169 24.22 52.16 -10.20
N ASN A 170 24.81 51.73 -9.08
CA ASN A 170 25.60 50.50 -8.97
C ASN A 170 25.09 49.62 -7.82
N PRO A 171 23.84 49.12 -7.90
CA PRO A 171 23.28 48.26 -6.88
C PRO A 171 23.88 46.86 -6.95
N VAL A 172 23.92 46.17 -5.81
CA VAL A 172 24.29 44.76 -5.68
C VAL A 172 23.16 43.98 -5.04
N VAL A 173 23.16 42.67 -5.24
CA VAL A 173 22.23 41.75 -4.59
C VAL A 173 22.57 41.66 -3.09
N ILE A 174 21.58 41.94 -2.25
CA ILE A 174 21.62 41.90 -0.78
C ILE A 174 20.37 41.17 -0.26
N ASP A 175 20.40 40.67 0.98
CA ASP A 175 19.28 39.93 1.60
C ASP A 175 18.63 38.92 0.64
N PHE A 176 19.41 37.91 0.22
CA PHE A 176 19.00 37.00 -0.86
C PHE A 176 18.86 35.55 -0.39
N GLU A 177 18.05 34.81 -1.14
CA GLU A 177 17.95 33.36 -1.07
C GLU A 177 18.57 32.75 -2.33
N VAL A 178 19.13 31.55 -2.16
CA VAL A 178 19.85 30.86 -3.22
C VAL A 178 19.35 29.43 -3.41
N SER A 179 19.54 28.91 -4.62
CA SER A 179 19.36 27.49 -4.94
C SER A 179 20.55 26.95 -5.73
N PRO A 180 20.82 25.64 -5.67
CA PRO A 180 22.00 25.05 -6.32
C PRO A 180 22.00 25.31 -7.83
N ILE A 181 23.15 25.71 -8.38
CA ILE A 181 23.31 25.96 -9.82
C ILE A 181 23.02 24.70 -10.65
N VAL A 182 23.20 23.53 -10.05
CA VAL A 182 22.96 22.23 -10.67
C VAL A 182 21.48 22.04 -11.06
N ASP A 183 20.55 22.71 -10.39
CA ASP A 183 19.12 22.60 -10.69
C ASP A 183 18.72 23.37 -11.96
N LEU A 184 19.58 24.28 -12.43
CA LEU A 184 19.43 24.98 -13.72
C LEU A 184 19.78 24.10 -14.92
N VAL A 185 20.47 22.97 -14.72
CA VAL A 185 20.90 22.07 -15.80
C VAL A 185 19.71 21.22 -16.24
N ARG A 186 18.78 21.83 -16.95
CA ARG A 186 17.56 21.26 -17.53
C ARG A 186 17.51 21.62 -19.01
N ASN A 187 16.82 20.81 -19.82
CA ASN A 187 16.64 21.07 -21.25
C ASN A 187 17.96 21.21 -22.04
N VAL A 188 19.01 20.51 -21.61
CA VAL A 188 20.30 20.40 -22.31
C VAL A 188 20.56 18.95 -22.73
N PRO A 189 21.36 18.69 -23.78
CA PRO A 189 21.72 17.33 -24.15
C PRO A 189 22.37 16.58 -22.98
N CYS A 190 21.84 15.39 -22.72
CA CYS A 190 22.19 14.51 -21.61
C CYS A 190 22.03 15.19 -20.23
N ALA A 191 20.98 16.00 -20.06
CA ALA A 191 20.74 16.81 -18.85
C ALA A 191 20.79 15.98 -17.56
N VAL A 192 20.12 14.83 -17.50
CA VAL A 192 20.08 13.98 -16.29
C VAL A 192 21.47 13.46 -15.96
N THR A 193 22.20 12.99 -16.97
CA THR A 193 23.59 12.51 -16.83
C THR A 193 24.50 13.62 -16.31
N LYS A 194 24.50 14.79 -16.98
CA LYS A 194 25.34 15.93 -16.60
C LYS A 194 24.99 16.48 -15.22
N ARG A 195 23.69 16.57 -14.88
CA ARG A 195 23.21 17.00 -13.56
C ARG A 195 23.72 16.06 -12.46
N ARG A 196 23.67 14.74 -12.66
CA ARG A 196 24.20 13.77 -11.71
C ARG A 196 25.71 13.95 -11.50
N HIS A 197 26.46 14.13 -12.58
CA HIS A 197 27.91 14.37 -12.50
C HIS A 197 28.25 15.70 -11.83
N LEU A 198 27.50 16.78 -12.11
CA LEU A 198 27.66 18.06 -11.41
C LEU A 198 27.36 17.95 -9.92
N ARG A 199 26.35 17.19 -9.49
CA ARG A 199 26.10 16.96 -8.05
C ARG A 199 27.28 16.26 -7.38
N ARG A 200 27.85 15.25 -8.03
CA ARG A 200 29.06 14.57 -7.54
C ARG A 200 30.24 15.54 -7.45
N ALA A 201 30.50 16.28 -8.53
CA ALA A 201 31.58 17.25 -8.58
C ALA A 201 31.42 18.38 -7.55
N LEU A 202 30.19 18.83 -7.28
CA LEU A 202 29.92 19.88 -6.29
C LEU A 202 30.30 19.42 -4.88
N ARG A 203 30.05 18.16 -4.53
CA ARG A 203 30.48 17.60 -3.23
C ARG A 203 31.99 17.52 -3.12
N GLU A 204 32.64 16.93 -4.13
CA GLU A 204 34.11 16.85 -4.20
C GLU A 204 34.75 18.26 -4.23
N HIS A 205 34.06 19.27 -4.77
CA HIS A 205 34.48 20.67 -4.74
C HIS A 205 34.33 21.29 -3.35
N ALA A 206 33.20 21.05 -2.67
CA ALA A 206 32.97 21.54 -1.30
C ALA A 206 33.98 20.97 -0.30
N ASP A 207 34.30 19.68 -0.38
CA ASP A 207 35.26 19.01 0.50
C ASP A 207 36.67 19.64 0.41
N ARG A 208 37.04 20.24 -0.74
CA ARG A 208 38.33 20.95 -0.91
C ARG A 208 38.40 22.28 -0.17
N PHE A 209 37.26 22.95 0.04
CA PHE A 209 37.19 24.21 0.75
C PHE A 209 36.78 24.05 2.22
N ASP A 210 36.63 22.79 2.69
CA ASP A 210 36.35 22.52 4.09
C ASP A 210 37.57 22.86 4.96
N PRO A 211 37.43 23.69 6.02
CA PRO A 211 38.50 24.01 6.94
C PRO A 211 39.07 22.81 7.72
N CYS A 212 38.51 21.61 7.61
CA CYS A 212 39.02 20.39 8.25
C CYS A 212 40.49 20.10 7.89
N GLN A 213 40.95 20.58 6.73
CA GLN A 213 42.32 20.40 6.25
C GLN A 213 43.33 21.26 7.02
N CYS A 214 42.85 22.29 7.70
CA CYS A 214 43.67 23.16 8.51
C CYS A 214 44.05 22.49 9.84
N ALA A 215 45.28 22.71 10.28
CA ALA A 215 45.72 22.37 11.62
C ALA A 215 44.91 23.16 12.68
N PRO A 216 44.77 22.62 13.91
CA PRO A 216 43.99 23.28 14.94
C PRO A 216 44.75 24.50 15.48
N CYS A 217 44.02 25.58 15.74
CA CYS A 217 44.61 26.80 16.27
C CYS A 217 44.76 26.73 17.81
N PRO A 218 45.82 27.33 18.38
CA PRO A 218 45.94 27.56 19.81
C PRO A 218 44.69 28.21 20.45
N ASN A 219 44.50 27.96 21.75
CA ASN A 219 43.50 28.61 22.60
C ASN A 219 42.06 28.61 22.02
N ASN A 220 41.61 27.46 21.48
CA ASN A 220 40.29 27.30 20.84
C ASN A 220 40.02 28.26 19.67
N GLY A 221 41.08 28.79 19.04
CA GLY A 221 40.98 29.51 17.79
C GLY A 221 40.27 28.67 16.72
N ARG A 222 39.51 29.32 15.84
CA ARG A 222 38.84 28.64 14.72
C ARG A 222 39.69 28.77 13.47
N PRO A 223 40.26 27.67 12.91
CA PRO A 223 40.87 27.75 11.60
C PRO A 223 39.81 28.03 10.54
N VAL A 224 40.14 28.89 9.58
CA VAL A 224 39.36 29.20 8.40
C VAL A 224 40.29 29.17 7.19
N LEU A 225 39.87 28.47 6.14
CA LEU A 225 40.61 28.43 4.89
C LEU A 225 40.29 29.70 4.07
N SER A 226 41.32 30.43 3.69
CA SER A 226 41.22 31.60 2.81
C SER A 226 42.15 31.39 1.61
N GLY A 227 41.57 30.96 0.48
CA GLY A 227 42.36 30.54 -0.68
C GLY A 227 43.11 29.27 -0.37
N THR A 228 44.44 29.35 -0.26
CA THR A 228 45.33 28.23 0.07
C THR A 228 45.94 28.31 1.47
N GLU A 229 45.57 29.33 2.24
CA GLU A 229 46.14 29.57 3.57
C GLU A 229 45.10 29.37 4.68
N CYS A 230 45.54 28.78 5.78
CA CYS A 230 44.73 28.61 6.98
C CYS A 230 44.97 29.78 7.93
N LEU A 231 43.93 30.55 8.21
CA LEU A 231 43.95 31.67 9.14
C LEU A 231 43.25 31.29 10.45
N CYS A 232 43.80 31.72 11.58
CA CYS A 232 43.22 31.46 12.90
C CYS A 232 42.34 32.63 13.36
N LEU A 233 41.04 32.37 13.53
CA LEU A 233 40.12 33.31 14.18
C LEU A 233 40.17 33.12 15.69
N CYS A 234 40.69 34.10 16.40
CA CYS A 234 40.95 34.02 17.83
C CYS A 234 39.69 34.16 18.69
N GLN A 235 39.69 33.49 19.84
CA GLN A 235 38.68 33.67 20.87
C GLN A 235 38.89 35.00 21.60
N ALA A 236 37.81 35.52 22.19
CA ALA A 236 37.90 36.72 23.02
C ALA A 236 38.92 36.53 24.16
N GLY A 237 39.84 37.49 24.32
CA GLY A 237 40.93 37.37 25.29
C GLY A 237 42.23 36.78 24.73
N THR A 238 42.26 36.36 23.46
CA THR A 238 43.45 35.81 22.79
C THR A 238 43.81 36.61 21.55
N TYR A 239 45.09 36.68 21.20
CA TYR A 239 45.61 37.46 20.07
C TYR A 239 46.98 36.91 19.63
N GLY A 240 47.63 37.58 18.68
CA GLY A 240 48.81 37.06 17.99
C GLY A 240 48.46 36.57 16.60
N THR A 241 49.45 36.13 15.81
CA THR A 241 49.21 35.70 14.43
C THR A 241 48.38 34.42 14.36
N ASN A 242 48.52 33.54 15.36
CA ASN A 242 47.86 32.24 15.45
C ASN A 242 47.05 32.08 16.75
N CYS A 243 46.72 33.18 17.43
CA CYS A 243 46.01 33.18 18.72
C CYS A 243 46.81 32.61 19.89
N GLU A 244 48.14 32.64 19.82
CA GLU A 244 49.06 32.12 20.82
C GLU A 244 49.16 32.98 22.08
N MET A 245 48.94 34.29 21.95
CA MET A 245 49.07 35.25 23.05
C MET A 245 47.75 35.36 23.81
N GLN A 246 47.84 35.38 25.14
CA GLN A 246 46.68 35.47 26.04
C GLN A 246 46.68 36.82 26.77
N ALA A 247 45.51 37.44 26.90
CA ALA A 247 45.34 38.60 27.75
C ALA A 247 45.38 38.17 29.24
N PRO A 248 45.81 39.04 30.17
CA PRO A 248 45.95 38.70 31.59
C PRO A 248 44.68 38.16 32.29
N GLY A 249 43.49 38.42 31.73
CA GLY A 249 42.20 37.93 32.24
C GLY A 249 41.69 36.63 31.60
N TYR A 250 42.43 36.01 30.69
CA TYR A 250 42.04 34.75 30.04
C TYR A 250 42.50 33.56 30.89
N THR A 251 41.55 32.72 31.33
CA THR A 251 41.81 31.61 32.28
C THR A 251 41.42 30.23 31.73
N SER A 252 40.84 30.16 30.54
CA SER A 252 40.34 28.89 29.98
C SER A 252 41.47 28.04 29.43
N VAL A 253 41.55 26.78 29.88
CA VAL A 253 42.47 25.75 29.38
C VAL A 253 41.74 24.60 28.68
N ALA A 254 40.43 24.73 28.49
CA ALA A 254 39.59 23.76 27.79
C ALA A 254 39.93 23.75 26.29
N VAL A 255 40.00 22.56 25.69
CA VAL A 255 40.18 22.39 24.24
C VAL A 255 38.92 21.80 23.66
N ASP A 256 38.22 22.55 22.81
CA ASP A 256 36.99 22.09 22.16
C ASP A 256 37.31 21.16 20.99
N GLY A 257 36.63 20.02 20.95
CA GLY A 257 36.78 19.01 19.92
C GLY A 257 36.27 19.47 18.56
N ARG A 258 37.00 19.15 17.49
CA ARG A 258 36.55 19.34 16.11
C ARG A 258 36.85 18.15 15.23
N TRP A 259 36.02 18.03 14.20
CA TRP A 259 36.13 16.97 13.21
C TRP A 259 37.41 17.10 12.39
N GLY A 260 38.14 16.01 12.27
CA GLY A 260 39.08 15.82 11.18
C GLY A 260 38.34 15.68 9.85
N CYS A 261 39.08 15.72 8.75
CA CYS A 261 38.50 15.53 7.43
C CYS A 261 37.84 14.16 7.31
N TRP A 262 36.83 14.10 6.44
CA TRP A 262 36.24 12.84 6.02
C TRP A 262 37.28 11.95 5.35
N SER A 263 37.17 10.65 5.57
CA SER A 263 37.88 9.65 4.77
C SER A 263 37.38 9.67 3.34
N GLU A 264 38.19 9.09 2.43
CA GLU A 264 37.69 8.68 1.13
C GLU A 264 36.48 7.75 1.27
N TRP A 265 35.58 7.82 0.29
CA TRP A 265 34.43 6.92 0.22
C TRP A 265 34.89 5.47 0.02
N SER A 266 34.24 4.55 0.72
CA SER A 266 34.47 3.13 0.49
C SER A 266 34.02 2.71 -0.91
N SER A 267 34.51 1.56 -1.37
CA SER A 267 33.89 0.89 -2.51
C SER A 267 32.41 0.57 -2.20
N CYS A 268 31.61 0.41 -3.25
CA CYS A 268 30.20 0.10 -3.11
C CYS A 268 30.03 -1.32 -2.54
N ASP A 269 29.40 -1.42 -1.37
CA ASP A 269 29.15 -2.70 -0.70
C ASP A 269 28.00 -3.48 -1.35
N ALA A 270 27.85 -4.75 -0.98
CA ALA A 270 26.82 -5.65 -1.53
C ALA A 270 25.37 -5.14 -1.35
N SER A 271 25.15 -4.26 -0.36
CA SER A 271 23.86 -3.60 -0.11
C SER A 271 23.65 -2.33 -0.95
N PHE A 272 24.48 -2.08 -1.96
CA PHE A 272 24.49 -0.85 -2.78
C PHE A 272 24.68 0.41 -1.95
N LYS A 273 25.56 0.34 -0.95
CA LYS A 273 25.89 1.46 -0.05
C LYS A 273 27.38 1.72 -0.04
N THR A 274 27.74 2.99 0.00
CA THR A 274 29.11 3.46 0.24
C THR A 274 29.13 4.25 1.54
N ARG A 275 30.24 4.16 2.28
CA ARG A 275 30.40 4.80 3.58
C ARG A 275 31.69 5.60 3.64
N ARG A 276 31.64 6.72 4.34
CA ARG A 276 32.82 7.49 4.76
C ARG A 276 32.73 7.82 6.24
N THR A 277 33.89 7.97 6.87
CA THR A 277 33.99 8.19 8.31
C THR A 277 34.91 9.36 8.62
N ARG A 278 34.68 10.02 9.76
CA ARG A 278 35.56 11.05 10.30
C ARG A 278 35.72 10.88 11.80
N GLU A 279 36.82 11.41 12.33
CA GLU A 279 37.16 11.31 13.73
C GLU A 279 37.17 12.69 14.40
N CYS A 280 36.83 12.73 15.69
CA CYS A 280 36.84 13.95 16.49
C CYS A 280 38.25 14.18 17.04
N ASN A 281 39.18 14.53 16.15
CA ASN A 281 40.61 14.54 16.44
C ASN A 281 41.37 15.80 15.99
N ASN A 282 40.69 16.81 15.40
CA ASN A 282 41.36 18.00 14.86
C ASN A 282 40.83 19.34 15.42
N PRO A 283 40.92 19.60 16.73
CA PRO A 283 41.61 18.81 17.76
C PRO A 283 40.66 17.86 18.52
N SER A 284 41.20 16.91 19.29
CA SER A 284 40.39 16.14 20.25
C SER A 284 39.99 16.99 21.46
N PRO A 285 38.78 16.80 22.02
CA PRO A 285 38.34 17.54 23.19
C PRO A 285 39.17 17.19 24.43
N MET A 286 39.65 18.20 25.16
CA MET A 286 40.46 18.04 26.38
C MET A 286 40.03 19.02 27.47
N ASN A 287 40.36 18.71 28.73
CA ASN A 287 40.14 19.58 29.90
C ASN A 287 38.69 20.09 30.05
N GLY A 288 37.70 19.24 29.74
CA GLY A 288 36.28 19.60 29.80
C GLY A 288 35.78 20.43 28.61
N GLY A 289 36.54 20.52 27.52
CA GLY A 289 36.07 21.14 26.28
C GLY A 289 34.94 20.36 25.60
N LYS A 290 34.23 21.05 24.71
CA LYS A 290 33.01 20.52 24.07
C LYS A 290 33.33 19.39 23.09
N PRO A 291 32.49 18.34 23.01
CA PRO A 291 32.66 17.30 21.99
C PRO A 291 32.30 17.83 20.59
N CYS A 292 32.76 17.14 19.55
CA CYS A 292 32.37 17.45 18.18
C CYS A 292 30.88 17.21 17.96
N GLU A 293 30.16 18.20 17.44
CA GLU A 293 28.75 18.08 17.09
C GLU A 293 28.60 17.56 15.64
N GLY A 294 27.77 16.53 15.44
CA GLY A 294 27.47 15.97 14.12
C GLY A 294 27.71 14.46 14.03
N GLN A 295 27.56 13.91 12.82
CA GLN A 295 27.71 12.48 12.56
C GLN A 295 29.17 12.10 12.31
N ARG A 296 29.58 10.92 12.83
CA ARG A 296 30.93 10.34 12.63
C ARG A 296 31.06 9.49 11.37
N GLU A 297 29.94 9.01 10.86
CA GLU A 297 29.83 8.13 9.69
C GLU A 297 28.69 8.64 8.83
N GLU A 298 28.91 8.62 7.52
CA GLU A 298 27.92 8.98 6.52
C GLU A 298 27.79 7.83 5.53
N VAL A 299 26.55 7.52 5.15
CA VAL A 299 26.20 6.40 4.27
C VAL A 299 25.32 6.93 3.14
N GLU A 300 25.74 6.66 1.90
CA GLU A 300 24.98 6.99 0.69
C GLU A 300 24.74 5.74 -0.15
N ASP A 301 23.68 5.76 -0.95
CA ASP A 301 23.43 4.73 -1.95
C ASP A 301 24.40 4.88 -3.13
N CYS A 302 24.90 3.75 -3.64
CA CYS A 302 25.81 3.68 -4.78
C CYS A 302 25.32 2.68 -5.81
N TYR A 303 25.82 2.80 -7.04
CA TYR A 303 25.42 1.96 -8.16
C TYR A 303 26.65 1.36 -8.80
N ILE A 304 26.60 0.04 -9.02
CA ILE A 304 27.65 -0.71 -9.72
C ILE A 304 27.17 -0.91 -11.16
N SER A 305 27.98 -0.53 -12.14
CA SER A 305 27.67 -0.85 -13.55
C SER A 305 27.98 -2.32 -13.81
N VAL A 306 26.98 -3.09 -14.23
CA VAL A 306 27.11 -4.51 -14.59
C VAL A 306 27.23 -4.70 -16.12
N PHE A 307 26.93 -3.66 -16.89
CA PHE A 307 27.00 -3.70 -18.35
C PHE A 307 28.42 -3.37 -18.84
N THR A 308 28.86 -4.06 -19.90
CA THR A 308 30.15 -3.76 -20.55
C THR A 308 30.16 -2.33 -21.07
N ASP A 309 31.22 -1.58 -20.74
CA ASP A 309 31.36 -0.16 -21.07
C ASP A 309 31.25 0.08 -22.57
N ARG A 310 30.06 0.51 -23.02
CA ARG A 310 29.87 1.21 -24.30
C ARG A 310 29.99 2.74 -24.13
N GLY A 311 30.50 3.20 -22.99
CA GLY A 311 30.59 4.61 -22.59
C GLY A 311 29.48 5.04 -21.62
N ALA A 312 29.58 6.27 -21.11
CA ALA A 312 28.60 6.85 -20.19
C ALA A 312 27.22 7.06 -20.87
N PRO A 313 26.10 6.67 -20.25
CA PRO A 313 24.78 6.81 -20.85
C PRO A 313 24.37 8.29 -20.96
N CYS A 314 23.85 8.69 -22.12
CA CYS A 314 23.24 10.01 -22.31
C CYS A 314 21.74 9.93 -22.01
N ILE A 315 21.29 10.49 -20.89
CA ILE A 315 19.89 10.51 -20.45
C ILE A 315 19.42 11.96 -20.37
N ASN A 316 18.29 12.27 -21.02
CA ASN A 316 17.64 13.58 -21.02
C ASN A 316 16.50 13.64 -19.99
N ASP A 317 16.00 14.85 -19.73
CA ASP A 317 14.77 15.05 -18.96
C ASP A 317 13.55 14.73 -19.84
N ASP A 318 13.35 13.45 -20.18
CA ASP A 318 12.18 13.03 -20.94
C ASP A 318 10.99 12.88 -20.00
N GLU A 319 9.81 13.37 -20.42
CA GLU A 319 8.57 13.15 -19.68
C GLU A 319 8.19 11.67 -19.76
N ALA A 320 8.15 11.00 -18.61
CA ALA A 320 7.62 9.64 -18.53
C ALA A 320 6.13 9.64 -18.87
N ARG A 321 5.78 9.07 -20.03
CA ARG A 321 4.39 8.89 -20.47
C ARG A 321 4.06 7.40 -20.43
N ARG A 322 2.87 7.07 -19.91
CA ARG A 322 2.32 5.72 -20.11
C ARG A 322 2.10 5.53 -21.61
N GLU A 323 2.49 4.39 -22.15
CA GLU A 323 2.35 4.09 -23.59
C GLU A 323 0.90 4.29 -24.06
N GLU A 324 -0.09 4.00 -23.20
CA GLU A 324 -1.53 4.22 -23.45
C GLU A 324 -1.91 5.68 -23.73
N ASN A 325 -1.14 6.65 -23.23
CA ASN A 325 -1.41 8.08 -23.38
C ASN A 325 -0.68 8.70 -24.58
N VAL A 326 0.11 7.92 -25.31
CA VAL A 326 0.77 8.36 -26.54
C VAL A 326 -0.25 8.19 -27.67
N LEU A 327 -0.87 9.30 -28.09
CA LEU A 327 -1.66 9.35 -29.32
C LEU A 327 -0.71 9.14 -30.50
N ILE A 328 -0.53 7.89 -30.91
CA ILE A 328 0.08 7.56 -32.19
C ILE A 328 -0.95 8.01 -33.23
N GLY A 329 -0.64 9.10 -33.95
CA GLY A 329 -1.50 9.56 -35.05
C GLY A 329 -1.74 8.44 -36.06
N GLU A 330 -2.86 8.50 -36.79
CA GLU A 330 -3.14 7.51 -37.83
C GLU A 330 -1.95 7.40 -38.78
N PRO A 331 -1.48 6.18 -39.05
CA PRO A 331 -0.28 5.99 -39.85
C PRO A 331 -0.49 6.50 -41.28
N GLU A 332 0.45 7.29 -41.80
CA GLU A 332 0.42 7.74 -43.21
C GLU A 332 0.46 6.56 -44.21
N SER A 333 0.97 5.39 -43.78
CA SER A 333 0.93 4.13 -44.55
C SER A 333 0.99 2.90 -43.62
N GLY A 334 0.35 1.79 -44.02
CA GLY A 334 0.27 0.56 -43.22
C GLY A 334 -1.03 0.42 -42.44
N CYS A 335 -1.18 -0.66 -41.66
CA CYS A 335 -2.41 -0.98 -40.93
C CYS A 335 -2.22 -0.82 -39.42
N SER A 336 -3.25 -0.34 -38.74
CA SER A 336 -3.37 -0.43 -37.28
C SER A 336 -3.55 -1.87 -36.84
N SER A 337 -3.35 -2.16 -35.55
CA SER A 337 -3.65 -3.49 -34.98
C SER A 337 -5.06 -3.94 -35.37
N PRO A 338 -5.23 -5.18 -35.87
CA PRO A 338 -6.54 -5.68 -36.25
C PRO A 338 -7.44 -5.79 -35.02
N ASP A 339 -8.75 -5.75 -35.27
CA ASP A 339 -9.76 -5.92 -34.24
C ASP A 339 -9.57 -7.24 -33.51
N THR A 340 -9.76 -7.22 -32.19
CA THR A 340 -9.63 -8.40 -31.35
C THR A 340 -10.74 -9.40 -31.66
N LEU A 341 -10.37 -10.58 -32.16
CA LEU A 341 -11.27 -11.71 -32.35
C LEU A 341 -11.77 -12.24 -30.98
N GLU A 342 -13.05 -12.59 -30.88
CA GLU A 342 -13.59 -13.19 -29.65
C GLU A 342 -12.86 -14.49 -29.31
N ASN A 343 -12.35 -14.61 -28.08
CA ASN A 343 -11.50 -15.72 -27.65
C ASN A 343 -10.21 -15.92 -28.49
N GLY A 344 -9.80 -14.90 -29.25
CA GLY A 344 -8.57 -14.88 -30.05
C GLY A 344 -7.66 -13.71 -29.69
N PHE A 345 -6.37 -13.84 -30.00
CA PHE A 345 -5.39 -12.78 -29.83
C PHE A 345 -4.32 -12.84 -30.91
N VAL A 346 -3.72 -11.68 -31.19
CA VAL A 346 -2.58 -11.55 -32.11
C VAL A 346 -1.29 -11.86 -31.37
N ARG A 347 -0.47 -12.80 -31.88
CA ARG A 347 0.81 -13.17 -31.24
C ARG A 347 1.87 -12.07 -31.32
N ASN A 348 1.98 -11.42 -32.48
CA ASN A 348 2.99 -10.40 -32.77
C ASN A 348 2.40 -8.99 -32.69
N LYS A 349 1.79 -8.64 -31.55
CA LYS A 349 1.08 -7.36 -31.40
C LYS A 349 2.03 -6.16 -31.54
N LYS A 350 1.75 -5.29 -32.52
CA LYS A 350 2.38 -3.99 -32.76
C LYS A 350 1.30 -2.91 -32.84
N ASN A 351 1.72 -1.65 -32.67
CA ASN A 351 0.83 -0.51 -32.86
C ASN A 351 0.53 -0.25 -34.36
N GLN A 352 1.51 -0.55 -35.23
CA GLN A 352 1.43 -0.37 -36.68
C GLN A 352 2.14 -1.52 -37.39
N TYR A 353 1.58 -1.95 -38.52
CA TYR A 353 2.09 -3.01 -39.38
C TYR A 353 2.34 -2.48 -40.79
N ALA A 354 3.43 -2.91 -41.41
CA ALA A 354 3.74 -2.52 -42.78
C ALA A 354 2.78 -3.19 -43.79
N VAL A 355 2.58 -2.56 -44.95
CA VAL A 355 1.80 -3.15 -46.05
C VAL A 355 2.44 -4.47 -46.49
N GLY A 356 1.64 -5.54 -46.56
CA GLY A 356 2.09 -6.90 -46.85
C GLY A 356 2.57 -7.68 -45.63
N GLU A 357 2.69 -7.06 -44.45
CA GLU A 357 3.01 -7.76 -43.20
C GLU A 357 1.83 -8.64 -42.75
N GLU A 358 2.15 -9.81 -42.19
CA GLU A 358 1.18 -10.80 -41.72
C GLU A 358 1.19 -10.92 -40.20
N VAL A 359 0.01 -11.10 -39.63
CA VAL A 359 -0.18 -11.35 -38.20
C VAL A 359 -0.78 -12.73 -37.97
N GLU A 360 -0.27 -13.43 -36.97
CA GLU A 360 -0.77 -14.75 -36.58
C GLU A 360 -1.84 -14.61 -35.50
N ILE A 361 -3.03 -15.14 -35.79
CA ILE A 361 -4.14 -15.26 -34.85
C ILE A 361 -3.96 -16.56 -34.07
N ALA A 362 -4.02 -16.47 -32.74
CA ALA A 362 -4.01 -17.61 -31.85
C ALA A 362 -5.24 -17.55 -30.92
N CYS A 363 -5.79 -18.71 -30.59
CA CYS A 363 -6.93 -18.77 -29.68
C CYS A 363 -6.47 -18.85 -28.23
N VAL A 364 -7.30 -18.31 -27.34
CA VAL A 364 -7.12 -18.47 -25.89
C VAL A 364 -7.31 -19.92 -25.50
N SER A 365 -6.81 -20.28 -24.31
CA SER A 365 -6.82 -21.66 -23.84
C SER A 365 -8.23 -22.26 -23.82
N GLY A 366 -8.37 -23.49 -24.31
CA GLY A 366 -9.65 -24.20 -24.41
C GLY A 366 -10.45 -23.92 -25.69
N HIS A 367 -9.90 -23.13 -26.61
CA HIS A 367 -10.46 -22.88 -27.92
C HIS A 367 -9.50 -23.35 -29.02
N SER A 368 -10.07 -23.85 -30.10
CA SER A 368 -9.35 -24.25 -31.31
C SER A 368 -9.61 -23.26 -32.44
N LEU A 369 -8.57 -22.92 -33.19
CA LEU A 369 -8.68 -22.06 -34.37
C LEU A 369 -9.32 -22.85 -35.52
N ILE A 370 -10.36 -22.27 -36.13
CA ILE A 370 -10.99 -22.76 -37.34
C ILE A 370 -10.82 -21.70 -38.41
N GLY A 371 -10.23 -22.08 -39.55
CA GLY A 371 -9.94 -21.18 -40.66
C GLY A 371 -8.45 -20.97 -40.89
N TYR A 372 -8.11 -19.92 -41.61
CA TYR A 372 -6.72 -19.56 -41.90
C TYR A 372 -6.21 -18.56 -40.86
N GLN A 373 -5.08 -18.88 -40.24
CA GLN A 373 -4.60 -18.20 -39.03
C GLN A 373 -3.82 -16.91 -39.28
N TYR A 374 -3.66 -16.46 -40.54
CA TYR A 374 -2.90 -15.26 -40.87
C TYR A 374 -3.77 -14.18 -41.50
N LEU A 375 -3.68 -12.96 -40.99
CA LEU A 375 -4.23 -11.77 -41.62
C LEU A 375 -3.07 -10.96 -42.24
N ARG A 376 -3.24 -10.49 -43.47
CA ARG A 376 -2.25 -9.65 -44.16
C ARG A 376 -2.74 -8.21 -44.25
N CYS A 377 -1.85 -7.26 -43.97
CA CYS A 377 -2.13 -5.83 -44.13
C CYS A 377 -2.15 -5.45 -45.60
N LEU A 378 -3.23 -4.81 -46.06
CA LEU A 378 -3.42 -4.38 -47.44
C LEU A 378 -3.00 -2.91 -47.63
N PRO A 379 -2.71 -2.48 -48.88
CA PRO A 379 -2.32 -1.09 -49.16
C PRO A 379 -3.40 -0.05 -48.82
N ASP A 380 -4.66 -0.47 -48.72
CA ASP A 380 -5.81 0.36 -48.36
C ASP A 380 -6.00 0.51 -46.84
N GLN A 381 -4.99 0.11 -46.05
CA GLN A 381 -4.98 0.12 -44.59
C GLN A 381 -6.00 -0.84 -43.94
N THR A 382 -6.54 -1.79 -44.70
CA THR A 382 -7.42 -2.84 -44.18
C THR A 382 -6.69 -4.17 -44.03
N TRP A 383 -7.27 -5.09 -43.26
CA TRP A 383 -6.78 -6.46 -43.14
C TRP A 383 -7.51 -7.37 -44.12
N THR A 384 -6.82 -8.37 -44.67
CA THR A 384 -7.45 -9.40 -45.52
C THR A 384 -8.64 -10.05 -44.81
N GLN A 385 -9.82 -9.99 -45.43
CA GLN A 385 -11.02 -10.64 -44.91
C GLN A 385 -10.95 -12.15 -45.16
N GLN A 386 -10.62 -12.91 -44.12
CA GLN A 386 -10.70 -14.37 -44.12
C GLN A 386 -11.48 -14.86 -42.90
N HIS A 387 -12.23 -15.94 -43.06
CA HIS A 387 -13.03 -16.53 -41.99
C HIS A 387 -12.10 -17.27 -41.01
N VAL A 388 -11.86 -16.65 -39.86
CA VAL A 388 -11.11 -17.22 -38.73
C VAL A 388 -11.92 -17.07 -37.45
N GLU A 389 -12.18 -18.18 -36.77
CA GLU A 389 -12.94 -18.21 -35.52
C GLU A 389 -12.26 -19.08 -34.48
N CYS A 390 -12.36 -18.67 -33.22
CA CYS A 390 -11.91 -19.46 -32.07
C CYS A 390 -13.10 -20.15 -31.44
N GLN A 391 -13.34 -21.41 -31.82
CA GLN A 391 -14.45 -22.20 -31.26
C GLN A 391 -14.00 -22.96 -30.01
N PRO A 392 -14.86 -23.12 -29.00
CA PRO A 392 -14.54 -23.90 -27.82
C PRO A 392 -14.24 -25.34 -28.26
N SER A 393 -13.19 -25.95 -27.71
CA SER A 393 -12.82 -27.34 -27.98
C SER A 393 -13.00 -28.25 -26.75
N VAL A 394 -13.19 -27.65 -25.58
CA VAL A 394 -13.30 -28.31 -24.27
C VAL A 394 -14.26 -27.53 -23.36
N CYS A 395 -14.85 -28.20 -22.36
CA CYS A 395 -15.61 -27.49 -21.33
C CYS A 395 -14.65 -26.77 -20.38
N LEU A 396 -14.80 -25.44 -20.28
CA LEU A 396 -14.07 -24.65 -19.30
C LEU A 396 -14.67 -24.87 -17.91
N ARG A 397 -13.79 -24.85 -16.90
CA ARG A 397 -14.22 -24.88 -15.49
C ARG A 397 -15.13 -23.68 -15.21
N PRO A 398 -16.34 -23.89 -14.65
CA PRO A 398 -17.25 -22.81 -14.30
C PRO A 398 -16.74 -22.03 -13.08
N LEU A 399 -17.20 -20.79 -12.92
CA LEU A 399 -16.93 -19.96 -11.74
C LEU A 399 -17.61 -20.60 -10.50
N ILE A 400 -16.79 -21.22 -9.64
CA ILE A 400 -17.21 -21.92 -8.43
C ILE A 400 -16.54 -21.23 -7.22
N SER A 401 -17.25 -21.09 -6.10
CA SER A 401 -16.72 -20.54 -4.85
C SER A 401 -15.55 -21.37 -4.29
N GLU A 402 -14.59 -20.72 -3.63
CA GLU A 402 -13.43 -21.39 -3.00
C GLU A 402 -13.81 -22.41 -1.93
N SER A 403 -15.03 -22.33 -1.39
CA SER A 403 -15.55 -23.27 -0.39
C SER A 403 -15.90 -24.66 -0.96
N VAL A 404 -16.00 -24.80 -2.28
CA VAL A 404 -16.37 -26.05 -2.95
C VAL A 404 -15.11 -26.77 -3.45
N THR A 405 -14.96 -28.03 -3.08
CA THR A 405 -13.88 -28.92 -3.54
C THR A 405 -14.28 -29.63 -4.83
N ILE A 406 -13.39 -29.61 -5.83
CA ILE A 406 -13.64 -30.20 -7.17
C ILE A 406 -12.72 -31.41 -7.37
N SER A 407 -13.27 -32.52 -7.85
CA SER A 407 -12.52 -33.73 -8.19
C SER A 407 -12.96 -34.35 -9.53
N PRO A 408 -12.04 -34.64 -10.47
CA PRO A 408 -10.64 -34.21 -10.50
C PRO A 408 -10.54 -32.71 -10.75
N PHE A 409 -9.58 -32.03 -10.13
CA PHE A 409 -9.36 -30.60 -10.36
C PHE A 409 -8.63 -30.38 -11.69
N LYS A 410 -9.33 -29.81 -12.67
CA LYS A 410 -8.77 -29.41 -13.97
C LYS A 410 -9.27 -28.03 -14.34
N GLN A 411 -8.49 -27.29 -15.13
CA GLN A 411 -8.94 -26.04 -15.73
C GLN A 411 -9.81 -26.29 -16.97
N GLN A 412 -9.67 -27.47 -17.59
CA GLN A 412 -10.33 -27.87 -18.83
C GLN A 412 -10.74 -29.35 -18.73
N TYR A 413 -11.94 -29.65 -19.23
CA TYR A 413 -12.51 -30.99 -19.24
C TYR A 413 -12.87 -31.39 -20.67
N ASN A 414 -12.39 -32.56 -21.09
CA ASN A 414 -12.73 -33.11 -22.40
C ASN A 414 -14.19 -33.58 -22.43
N ILE A 415 -14.77 -33.68 -23.63
CA ILE A 415 -16.12 -34.22 -23.84
C ILE A 415 -16.24 -35.61 -23.18
N GLY A 416 -17.25 -35.78 -22.32
CA GLY A 416 -17.47 -37.00 -21.53
C GLY A 416 -16.77 -37.05 -20.17
N GLU A 417 -15.82 -36.15 -19.89
CA GLU A 417 -15.22 -36.05 -18.55
C GLU A 417 -16.22 -35.47 -17.54
N THR A 418 -16.08 -35.90 -16.28
CA THR A 418 -17.00 -35.52 -15.21
C THR A 418 -16.25 -34.88 -14.05
N MET A 419 -16.75 -33.74 -13.56
CA MET A 419 -16.34 -33.15 -12.29
C MET A 419 -17.35 -33.49 -11.19
N LYS A 420 -16.83 -33.85 -10.01
CA LYS A 420 -17.58 -34.05 -8.78
C LYS A 420 -17.28 -32.90 -7.83
N LEU A 421 -18.32 -32.38 -7.20
CA LEU A 421 -18.26 -31.27 -6.26
C LEU A 421 -18.58 -31.77 -4.85
N SER A 422 -17.78 -31.34 -3.88
CA SER A 422 -17.98 -31.63 -2.46
C SER A 422 -17.75 -30.39 -1.60
N CYS A 423 -18.42 -30.33 -0.45
CA CYS A 423 -18.25 -29.26 0.54
C CYS A 423 -17.68 -29.84 1.83
N GLN A 424 -17.25 -28.95 2.74
CA GLN A 424 -16.86 -29.33 4.10
C GLN A 424 -18.05 -29.91 4.89
N ALA A 425 -17.77 -30.70 5.92
CA ALA A 425 -18.80 -31.33 6.75
C ALA A 425 -19.80 -30.29 7.31
N GLY A 426 -21.10 -30.58 7.19
CA GLY A 426 -22.20 -29.67 7.60
C GLY A 426 -22.67 -28.69 6.51
N TYR A 427 -22.08 -28.75 5.30
CA TYR A 427 -22.50 -27.95 4.16
C TYR A 427 -22.81 -28.81 2.94
N ILE A 428 -23.79 -28.40 2.15
CA ILE A 428 -24.20 -29.03 0.89
C ILE A 428 -23.95 -28.09 -0.29
N VAL A 429 -23.66 -28.67 -1.46
CA VAL A 429 -23.43 -27.91 -2.69
C VAL A 429 -24.77 -27.37 -3.20
N THR A 430 -24.82 -26.09 -3.59
CA THR A 430 -25.98 -25.51 -4.25
C THR A 430 -26.06 -26.02 -5.70
N GLY A 431 -27.00 -26.93 -5.95
CA GLY A 431 -27.21 -27.57 -7.25
C GLY A 431 -26.78 -29.05 -7.26
N HIS A 432 -26.21 -29.50 -8.37
CA HIS A 432 -25.83 -30.90 -8.54
C HIS A 432 -24.40 -31.17 -8.04
N THR A 433 -24.17 -32.35 -7.47
CA THR A 433 -22.85 -32.76 -6.97
C THR A 433 -21.95 -33.33 -8.07
N LYS A 434 -22.47 -33.52 -9.29
CA LYS A 434 -21.77 -34.12 -10.42
C LYS A 434 -22.20 -33.45 -11.71
N TYR A 435 -21.23 -32.97 -12.49
CA TYR A 435 -21.43 -32.38 -13.81
C TYR A 435 -20.55 -33.09 -14.84
N THR A 436 -21.12 -33.42 -15.99
CA THR A 436 -20.41 -34.06 -17.11
C THR A 436 -20.34 -33.11 -18.30
N CYS A 437 -19.17 -33.01 -18.93
CA CYS A 437 -19.00 -32.21 -20.14
C CYS A 437 -19.73 -32.87 -21.31
N GLY A 438 -20.78 -32.21 -21.80
CA GLY A 438 -21.62 -32.63 -22.90
C GLY A 438 -20.93 -32.57 -24.27
N LYS A 439 -21.56 -33.18 -25.28
CA LYS A 439 -21.06 -33.14 -26.68
C LYS A 439 -21.21 -31.76 -27.32
N ASP A 440 -22.15 -30.97 -26.82
CA ASP A 440 -22.41 -29.58 -27.14
C ASP A 440 -21.50 -28.61 -26.36
N LEU A 441 -20.47 -29.12 -25.68
CA LEU A 441 -19.52 -28.36 -24.86
C LEU A 441 -20.20 -27.57 -23.72
N SER A 442 -21.38 -28.03 -23.30
CA SER A 442 -22.10 -27.53 -22.14
C SER A 442 -22.00 -28.51 -20.98
N TRP A 443 -22.12 -28.00 -19.75
CA TRP A 443 -22.18 -28.86 -18.57
C TRP A 443 -23.56 -29.49 -18.45
N ILE A 444 -23.59 -30.81 -18.23
CA ILE A 444 -24.82 -31.59 -18.04
C ILE A 444 -24.83 -32.14 -16.61
N PRO A 445 -25.82 -31.79 -15.77
CA PRO A 445 -26.92 -30.85 -16.02
C PRO A 445 -26.45 -29.39 -16.16
N PRO A 446 -27.24 -28.49 -16.80
CA PRO A 446 -26.85 -27.10 -17.01
C PRO A 446 -26.66 -26.35 -15.69
N ILE A 447 -25.59 -25.56 -15.60
CA ILE A 447 -25.27 -24.73 -14.44
C ILE A 447 -26.07 -23.43 -14.54
N LEU A 448 -27.18 -23.35 -13.80
CA LEU A 448 -28.11 -22.20 -13.86
C LEU A 448 -27.82 -21.11 -12.82
N ARG A 449 -27.02 -21.41 -11.78
CA ARG A 449 -26.67 -20.51 -10.67
C ARG A 449 -25.22 -20.72 -10.25
N SER A 450 -24.65 -19.76 -9.54
CA SER A 450 -23.31 -19.89 -8.95
C SER A 450 -23.28 -21.03 -7.93
N ILE A 451 -22.25 -21.86 -8.01
CA ILE A 451 -22.12 -23.05 -7.16
C ILE A 451 -21.36 -22.67 -5.88
N THR A 452 -22.02 -22.86 -4.74
CA THR A 452 -21.59 -22.46 -3.39
C THR A 452 -21.89 -23.59 -2.39
N CYS A 453 -21.32 -23.49 -1.19
CA CYS A 453 -21.66 -24.38 -0.08
C CYS A 453 -22.66 -23.68 0.86
N GLU A 454 -23.83 -24.27 1.05
CA GLU A 454 -24.87 -23.81 1.99
C GLU A 454 -24.92 -24.72 3.21
N LYS A 455 -25.23 -24.16 4.39
CA LYS A 455 -25.36 -24.93 5.63
C LYS A 455 -26.55 -25.89 5.52
N ASP A 456 -26.36 -27.12 5.97
CA ASP A 456 -27.41 -28.13 5.99
C ASP A 456 -28.44 -27.84 7.12
N VAL A 457 -29.51 -27.11 6.78
CA VAL A 457 -30.59 -26.71 7.71
C VAL A 457 -31.40 -27.91 8.23
N GLN A 458 -31.22 -29.12 7.69
CA GLN A 458 -31.89 -30.32 8.23
C GLN A 458 -31.31 -30.81 9.57
N THR A 459 -30.16 -30.28 10.01
CA THR A 459 -29.53 -30.69 11.28
C THR A 459 -29.95 -29.86 12.50
N GLU A 460 -30.53 -28.66 12.34
CA GLU A 460 -31.05 -27.85 13.48
C GLU A 460 -32.53 -28.13 13.83
N ILE A 461 -33.29 -28.83 12.97
CA ILE A 461 -34.73 -29.14 13.21
C ILE A 461 -34.94 -30.48 13.94
N ARG A 462 -33.92 -31.36 14.02
CA ARG A 462 -33.97 -32.62 14.80
C ARG A 462 -33.51 -32.43 16.25
N GLY A 463 -34.00 -31.40 16.91
CA GLY A 463 -33.79 -31.20 18.35
C GLY A 463 -34.80 -32.00 19.17
N ILE A 464 -34.33 -33.05 19.88
CA ILE A 464 -34.89 -33.74 21.08
C ILE A 464 -36.36 -34.26 21.01
N CYS A 465 -37.19 -33.80 20.07
CA CYS A 465 -38.60 -34.11 19.92
C CYS A 465 -38.84 -35.20 18.85
N ASN A 466 -39.96 -35.92 18.98
CA ASN A 466 -40.30 -36.99 18.03
C ASN A 466 -40.67 -36.44 16.64
N PRO A 467 -40.56 -37.25 15.57
CA PRO A 467 -40.96 -36.84 14.22
C PRO A 467 -42.40 -36.30 14.17
N GLY A 468 -42.60 -35.12 13.57
CA GLY A 468 -43.90 -34.42 13.52
C GLY A 468 -44.15 -33.45 14.67
N GLN A 469 -43.20 -33.28 15.58
CA GLN A 469 -43.22 -32.30 16.65
C GLN A 469 -42.18 -31.20 16.42
N LYS A 470 -42.52 -29.98 16.83
CA LYS A 470 -41.60 -28.86 16.94
C LYS A 470 -41.38 -28.49 18.40
N GLN A 471 -40.18 -28.02 18.71
CA GLN A 471 -39.86 -27.52 20.03
C GLN A 471 -40.36 -26.08 20.17
N VAL A 472 -41.24 -25.83 21.15
CA VAL A 472 -41.69 -24.49 21.52
C VAL A 472 -41.33 -24.28 22.99
N GLY A 473 -40.23 -23.55 23.23
CA GLY A 473 -39.61 -23.45 24.55
C GLY A 473 -38.91 -24.76 24.96
N SER A 474 -39.29 -25.33 26.12
CA SER A 474 -38.77 -26.62 26.61
C SER A 474 -39.74 -27.80 26.44
N GLN A 475 -40.82 -27.62 25.66
CA GLN A 475 -41.83 -28.66 25.40
C GLN A 475 -41.95 -28.96 23.91
N CYS A 476 -42.16 -30.23 23.60
CA CYS A 476 -42.43 -30.72 22.24
C CYS A 476 -43.94 -30.64 21.97
N VAL A 477 -44.32 -29.90 20.93
CA VAL A 477 -45.72 -29.74 20.48
C VAL A 477 -45.85 -30.15 19.02
N CYS A 478 -47.02 -30.69 18.63
CA CYS A 478 -47.25 -31.13 17.25
C CYS A 478 -47.11 -29.96 16.26
N MET A 479 -46.49 -30.24 15.11
CA MET A 479 -46.38 -29.29 14.00
C MET A 479 -47.74 -29.08 13.32
N SER A 480 -47.94 -27.87 12.77
CA SER A 480 -49.05 -27.53 11.88
C SER A 480 -48.73 -27.97 10.45
N PRO A 481 -49.50 -28.90 9.83
CA PRO A 481 -49.16 -29.47 8.52
C PRO A 481 -49.06 -28.45 7.37
N LYS A 482 -49.73 -27.31 7.47
CA LYS A 482 -49.74 -26.26 6.42
C LYS A 482 -48.73 -25.14 6.65
N GLU A 483 -48.43 -24.84 7.92
CA GLU A 483 -47.62 -23.69 8.29
C GLU A 483 -46.17 -24.07 8.58
N ASP A 484 -45.94 -25.22 9.22
CA ASP A 484 -44.60 -25.62 9.67
C ASP A 484 -43.89 -26.54 8.65
N CYS A 485 -44.64 -27.18 7.75
CA CYS A 485 -44.06 -28.05 6.71
C CYS A 485 -43.83 -27.25 5.41
N GLY A 486 -42.69 -26.56 5.32
CA GLY A 486 -42.24 -25.83 4.13
C GLY A 486 -41.48 -26.71 3.11
N HIS A 487 -41.85 -26.54 1.83
CA HIS A 487 -41.42 -27.09 0.52
C HIS A 487 -40.43 -28.26 0.30
N TYR A 488 -39.74 -28.84 1.29
CA TYR A 488 -38.90 -30.03 1.07
C TYR A 488 -38.96 -31.02 2.23
N SER A 489 -39.79 -32.05 2.07
CA SER A 489 -39.74 -33.28 2.85
C SER A 489 -39.86 -34.46 1.89
N GLU A 490 -39.22 -35.57 2.19
CA GLU A 490 -39.28 -36.78 1.36
C GLU A 490 -40.73 -37.24 1.15
N ASP A 491 -41.07 -37.63 -0.07
CA ASP A 491 -42.38 -38.22 -0.38
C ASP A 491 -42.47 -39.62 0.23
N ILE A 492 -43.61 -39.92 0.86
CA ILE A 492 -43.94 -41.25 1.38
C ILE A 492 -45.28 -41.71 0.82
N CYS A 493 -45.46 -43.03 0.76
CA CYS A 493 -46.70 -43.62 0.29
C CYS A 493 -47.56 -44.05 1.50
N VAL A 494 -48.79 -43.56 1.57
CA VAL A 494 -49.73 -43.86 2.67
C VAL A 494 -51.06 -44.39 2.14
N LEU A 495 -51.67 -45.33 2.85
CA LEU A 495 -53.00 -45.85 2.57
C LEU A 495 -54.04 -45.02 3.34
N HIS A 496 -55.03 -44.47 2.63
CA HIS A 496 -56.17 -43.83 3.27
C HIS A 496 -57.24 -44.88 3.63
N ALA A 497 -57.46 -45.12 4.92
CA ALA A 497 -58.29 -46.21 5.42
C ALA A 497 -59.75 -46.16 4.93
N ALA A 498 -60.30 -44.96 4.74
CA ALA A 498 -61.70 -44.78 4.33
C ALA A 498 -61.92 -44.96 2.81
N SER A 499 -60.93 -44.65 1.97
CA SER A 499 -61.06 -44.80 0.51
C SER A 499 -60.37 -46.05 -0.04
N GLY A 500 -59.52 -46.72 0.75
CA GLY A 500 -58.76 -47.90 0.31
C GLY A 500 -57.71 -47.61 -0.77
N GLN A 501 -57.40 -46.33 -1.03
CA GLN A 501 -56.43 -45.89 -2.03
C GLN A 501 -55.12 -45.47 -1.39
N ASN A 502 -54.01 -45.70 -2.11
CA ASN A 502 -52.71 -45.17 -1.74
C ASN A 502 -52.54 -43.74 -2.27
N VAL A 503 -51.95 -42.88 -1.46
CA VAL A 503 -51.73 -41.46 -1.76
C VAL A 503 -50.28 -41.14 -1.43
N THR A 504 -49.60 -40.46 -2.35
CA THR A 504 -48.27 -39.92 -2.08
C THR A 504 -48.42 -38.66 -1.25
N LYS A 505 -47.72 -38.60 -0.11
CA LYS A 505 -47.81 -37.49 0.83
C LYS A 505 -46.41 -37.09 1.32
N PRO A 506 -46.13 -35.78 1.52
CA PRO A 506 -44.86 -35.36 2.11
C PRO A 506 -44.72 -35.87 3.55
N SER A 507 -43.55 -36.39 3.90
CA SER A 507 -43.31 -37.03 5.21
C SER A 507 -43.53 -36.09 6.40
N CYS A 508 -43.21 -34.79 6.27
CA CYS A 508 -43.47 -33.81 7.32
C CYS A 508 -44.97 -33.66 7.61
N GLN A 509 -45.79 -33.56 6.55
CA GLN A 509 -47.25 -33.39 6.69
C GLN A 509 -47.88 -34.62 7.33
N TYR A 510 -47.46 -35.81 6.94
CA TYR A 510 -47.94 -37.05 7.53
C TYR A 510 -47.58 -37.17 9.01
N SER A 511 -46.32 -36.93 9.40
CA SER A 511 -45.92 -37.01 10.82
C SER A 511 -46.63 -35.96 11.69
N ALA A 512 -46.86 -34.75 11.16
CA ALA A 512 -47.62 -33.71 11.84
C ALA A 512 -49.09 -34.13 12.07
N GLU A 513 -49.75 -34.69 11.06
CA GLU A 513 -51.13 -35.19 11.18
C GLU A 513 -51.26 -36.40 12.12
N MET A 514 -50.28 -37.29 12.13
CA MET A 514 -50.24 -38.42 13.06
C MET A 514 -50.10 -37.94 14.51
N CYS A 515 -49.29 -36.90 14.75
CA CYS A 515 -49.18 -36.27 16.06
C CYS A 515 -50.50 -35.64 16.52
N LEU A 516 -51.27 -35.05 15.59
CA LEU A 516 -52.59 -34.48 15.85
C LEU A 516 -53.70 -35.53 16.05
N GLY A 517 -53.37 -36.83 15.97
CA GLY A 517 -54.32 -37.93 16.21
C GLY A 517 -55.22 -38.26 15.02
N MET A 518 -54.89 -37.82 13.80
CA MET A 518 -55.65 -38.09 12.59
C MET A 518 -55.34 -39.49 12.04
N GLN A 519 -55.90 -40.55 12.64
CA GLN A 519 -55.62 -41.96 12.31
C GLN A 519 -56.22 -42.46 10.96
N SER A 520 -56.48 -41.57 9.99
CA SER A 520 -57.08 -41.96 8.69
C SER A 520 -56.06 -42.48 7.67
N PHE A 521 -54.76 -42.37 7.95
CA PHE A 521 -53.69 -42.76 7.05
C PHE A 521 -52.76 -43.80 7.70
N HIS A 522 -52.43 -44.86 6.96
CA HIS A 522 -51.48 -45.89 7.37
C HIS A 522 -50.25 -45.87 6.46
N PHE A 523 -49.05 -45.97 7.03
CA PHE A 523 -47.81 -46.00 6.27
C PHE A 523 -47.68 -47.26 5.40
N LEU A 524 -47.16 -47.12 4.18
CA LEU A 524 -46.86 -48.24 3.29
C LEU A 524 -45.34 -48.42 3.11
N HIS A 525 -44.68 -47.43 2.51
CA HIS A 525 -43.24 -47.42 2.28
C HIS A 525 -42.73 -45.99 2.06
N ALA A 526 -41.41 -45.82 2.16
CA ALA A 526 -40.75 -44.56 1.80
C ALA A 526 -40.72 -44.39 0.27
N GLY A 527 -40.85 -43.16 -0.23
CA GLY A 527 -40.95 -42.84 -1.65
C GLY A 527 -42.40 -42.70 -2.16
N PRO A 528 -42.59 -42.20 -3.40
CA PRO A 528 -43.90 -41.98 -3.99
C PRO A 528 -44.64 -43.31 -4.27
N CYS A 529 -45.97 -43.27 -4.22
CA CYS A 529 -46.78 -44.45 -4.54
C CYS A 529 -46.63 -44.83 -6.02
N HIS A 530 -46.22 -46.08 -6.28
CA HIS A 530 -46.19 -46.66 -7.62
C HIS A 530 -47.40 -47.58 -7.83
N GLY A 531 -48.09 -47.47 -8.98
CA GLY A 531 -49.37 -48.15 -9.25
C GLY A 531 -49.36 -49.68 -9.37
N ASN A 532 -48.23 -50.35 -9.07
CA ASN A 532 -48.05 -51.81 -9.27
C ASN A 532 -47.89 -52.61 -7.96
N SER A 533 -48.02 -51.99 -6.78
CA SER A 533 -47.96 -52.69 -5.49
C SER A 533 -49.34 -53.23 -5.09
N SER A 534 -49.45 -54.54 -4.80
CA SER A 534 -50.68 -55.13 -4.24
C SER A 534 -50.94 -54.51 -2.86
N LEU A 535 -52.09 -53.84 -2.73
CA LEU A 535 -52.55 -53.21 -1.50
C LEU A 535 -53.32 -54.18 -0.60
N ASP A 536 -53.48 -55.44 -1.00
CA ASP A 536 -54.35 -56.42 -0.34
C ASP A 536 -53.95 -56.62 1.13
N TRP A 537 -52.65 -56.77 1.39
CA TRP A 537 -52.13 -56.88 2.76
C TRP A 537 -52.27 -55.57 3.53
N ALA A 538 -52.02 -54.41 2.91
CA ALA A 538 -52.11 -53.13 3.60
C ALA A 538 -53.54 -52.78 4.03
N ILE A 539 -54.53 -53.10 3.20
CA ILE A 539 -55.96 -52.95 3.50
C ILE A 539 -56.36 -53.91 4.63
N GLU A 540 -55.91 -55.16 4.58
CA GLU A 540 -56.15 -56.13 5.66
C GLU A 540 -55.46 -55.73 6.97
N ARG A 541 -54.22 -55.23 6.93
CA ARG A 541 -53.46 -54.72 8.08
C ARG A 541 -54.20 -53.55 8.74
N ALA A 542 -54.73 -52.62 7.95
CA ALA A 542 -55.55 -51.51 8.44
C ALA A 542 -56.84 -52.00 9.12
N LYS A 543 -57.54 -53.01 8.56
CA LYS A 543 -58.73 -53.60 9.19
C LYS A 543 -58.42 -54.32 10.49
N LEU A 544 -57.31 -55.04 10.56
CA LEU A 544 -56.89 -55.74 11.79
C LEU A 544 -56.50 -54.73 12.89
N SER A 545 -55.93 -53.58 12.50
CA SER A 545 -55.45 -52.54 13.44
C SER A 545 -56.54 -51.96 14.35
N THR A 546 -57.81 -52.06 13.98
CA THR A 546 -58.91 -51.51 14.78
C THR A 546 -59.11 -52.27 16.08
N ASN A 547 -58.86 -53.58 16.08
CA ASN A 547 -59.02 -54.45 17.23
C ASN A 547 -57.69 -54.71 17.96
N SER A 548 -56.63 -53.98 17.58
CA SER A 548 -55.33 -54.08 18.23
C SER A 548 -55.26 -53.22 19.49
N LEU A 549 -54.73 -53.81 20.56
CA LEU A 549 -54.54 -53.17 21.86
C LEU A 549 -53.22 -52.39 21.93
N LYS A 550 -52.17 -52.87 21.24
CA LYS A 550 -50.86 -52.22 21.10
C LYS A 550 -50.82 -51.41 19.80
N LYS A 551 -50.44 -50.12 19.91
CA LYS A 551 -50.18 -49.23 18.77
C LYS A 551 -48.92 -48.43 19.07
N GLU A 552 -47.76 -49.00 18.78
CA GLU A 552 -46.45 -48.39 19.09
C GLU A 552 -45.84 -47.70 17.86
N PRO A 553 -45.35 -46.46 17.96
CA PRO A 553 -44.73 -45.77 16.84
C PRO A 553 -43.34 -46.35 16.52
N CYS A 554 -43.07 -46.60 15.24
CA CYS A 554 -41.83 -47.15 14.72
C CYS A 554 -41.41 -46.40 13.44
N GLY A 555 -40.59 -45.35 13.59
CA GLY A 555 -40.27 -44.44 12.48
C GLY A 555 -41.52 -43.73 11.94
N TYR A 556 -41.88 -43.99 10.68
CA TYR A 556 -43.14 -43.51 10.07
C TYR A 556 -44.31 -44.50 10.23
N ASP A 557 -44.04 -45.74 10.65
CA ASP A 557 -45.04 -46.79 10.78
C ASP A 557 -45.56 -46.94 12.22
N THR A 558 -46.67 -47.64 12.41
CA THR A 558 -47.23 -48.00 13.72
C THR A 558 -47.30 -49.51 13.83
N CYS A 559 -46.59 -50.08 14.80
CA CYS A 559 -46.58 -51.52 15.03
C CYS A 559 -47.73 -51.93 15.96
N TYR A 560 -48.43 -52.99 15.55
CA TYR A 560 -49.58 -53.54 16.25
C TYR A 560 -49.23 -54.76 17.12
N ASP A 561 -50.20 -55.37 17.80
CA ASP A 561 -49.98 -56.50 18.73
C ASP A 561 -49.17 -57.67 18.12
N TRP A 562 -49.26 -57.85 16.80
CA TRP A 562 -48.62 -58.93 16.05
C TRP A 562 -47.31 -58.49 15.36
N GLU A 563 -46.79 -57.31 15.69
CA GLU A 563 -45.60 -56.71 15.10
C GLU A 563 -44.63 -56.20 16.17
N ASP A 564 -43.35 -56.10 15.79
CA ASP A 564 -42.29 -55.57 16.64
C ASP A 564 -41.38 -54.59 15.88
N CYS A 565 -40.87 -53.59 16.59
CA CYS A 565 -39.99 -52.55 16.07
C CYS A 565 -38.59 -52.72 16.66
N GLN A 566 -37.61 -53.12 15.85
CA GLN A 566 -36.22 -53.21 16.30
C GLN A 566 -35.55 -51.83 16.27
N GLU A 567 -34.69 -51.52 17.26
CA GLU A 567 -34.03 -50.21 17.42
C GLU A 567 -33.24 -49.70 16.19
N THR A 568 -32.89 -50.60 15.27
CA THR A 568 -32.12 -50.27 14.06
C THR A 568 -32.97 -50.18 12.79
N GLN A 569 -34.27 -50.49 12.84
CA GLN A 569 -35.17 -50.52 11.69
C GLN A 569 -36.30 -49.50 11.82
N THR A 570 -36.64 -48.82 10.72
CA THR A 570 -37.73 -47.83 10.65
C THR A 570 -39.05 -48.42 10.14
N GLN A 571 -39.20 -49.75 10.18
CA GLN A 571 -40.37 -50.49 9.69
C GLN A 571 -40.70 -51.63 10.66
N CYS A 572 -42.00 -51.89 10.83
CA CYS A 572 -42.48 -52.99 11.66
C CYS A 572 -42.19 -54.35 11.03
N SER A 573 -41.77 -55.30 11.87
CA SER A 573 -41.56 -56.70 11.48
C SER A 573 -42.65 -57.59 12.07
N CYS A 574 -43.12 -58.58 11.30
CA CYS A 574 -44.15 -59.51 11.76
C CYS A 574 -43.61 -60.42 12.88
N LEU A 575 -44.35 -60.54 13.98
CA LEU A 575 -44.10 -61.58 14.97
C LEU A 575 -44.42 -62.97 14.41
N MET A 576 -43.71 -63.97 14.91
CA MET A 576 -44.05 -65.36 14.67
C MET A 576 -45.26 -65.76 15.51
N PRO A 577 -46.18 -66.62 15.02
CA PRO A 577 -47.44 -66.92 15.73
C PRO A 577 -47.30 -67.44 17.17
N TYR A 578 -46.16 -68.05 17.52
CA TYR A 578 -45.90 -68.53 18.89
C TYR A 578 -45.48 -67.42 19.86
N GLN A 579 -45.10 -66.24 19.36
CA GLN A 579 -44.72 -65.07 20.16
C GLN A 579 -45.94 -64.28 20.63
N CYS A 580 -47.11 -64.53 20.06
CA CYS A 580 -48.37 -63.94 20.50
C CYS A 580 -48.84 -64.55 21.84
N PRO A 581 -49.41 -63.74 22.75
CA PRO A 581 -49.97 -64.25 24.00
C PRO A 581 -51.11 -65.25 23.73
N LYS A 582 -51.20 -66.28 24.59
CA LYS A 582 -52.20 -67.36 24.49
C LYS A 582 -53.59 -66.97 25.02
N GLU A 583 -53.74 -65.75 25.52
CA GLU A 583 -55.02 -65.25 26.03
C GLU A 583 -56.04 -65.09 24.89
N GLU A 584 -57.25 -65.62 25.08
CA GLU A 584 -58.32 -65.66 24.06
C GLU A 584 -59.07 -64.32 23.96
N ILE A 585 -58.35 -63.24 23.70
CA ILE A 585 -58.93 -61.93 23.47
C ILE A 585 -59.32 -61.84 21.99
N HIS A 586 -60.63 -61.76 21.71
CA HIS A 586 -61.26 -61.81 20.38
C HIS A 586 -60.85 -63.06 19.56
N PRO A 587 -61.30 -64.28 19.93
CA PRO A 587 -60.93 -65.51 19.25
C PRO A 587 -61.49 -65.56 17.81
N HIS A 588 -60.72 -66.15 16.90
CA HIS A 588 -61.13 -66.37 15.50
C HIS A 588 -61.02 -67.84 15.14
N CYS A 589 -62.04 -68.38 14.46
CA CYS A 589 -61.99 -69.71 13.92
C CYS A 589 -61.39 -69.69 12.51
N ILE A 590 -60.24 -70.33 12.35
CA ILE A 590 -59.53 -70.38 11.07
C ILE A 590 -59.46 -71.79 10.52
N GLN A 591 -59.48 -71.90 9.19
CA GLN A 591 -59.18 -73.12 8.46
C GLN A 591 -57.90 -72.93 7.63
N MET A 592 -56.92 -73.80 7.84
CA MET A 592 -55.67 -73.77 7.08
C MET A 592 -55.90 -74.30 5.66
N GLU A 593 -55.58 -73.53 4.61
CA GLU A 593 -55.86 -73.95 3.23
C GLU A 593 -55.10 -75.22 2.83
N LYS A 594 -53.86 -75.39 3.31
CA LYS A 594 -53.02 -76.56 2.97
C LYS A 594 -53.44 -77.86 3.64
N THR A 595 -54.07 -77.81 4.82
CA THR A 595 -54.36 -79.01 5.63
C THR A 595 -55.84 -79.22 5.93
N GLY A 596 -56.70 -78.24 5.64
CA GLY A 596 -58.12 -78.27 5.94
C GLY A 596 -58.48 -78.25 7.43
N ARG A 597 -57.50 -78.25 8.35
CA ARG A 597 -57.70 -78.29 9.80
C ARG A 597 -58.26 -76.96 10.31
N ARG A 598 -59.25 -77.05 11.19
CA ARG A 598 -59.84 -75.91 11.90
C ARG A 598 -59.15 -75.70 13.25
N ARG A 599 -58.86 -74.45 13.61
CA ARG A 599 -58.29 -74.07 14.91
C ARG A 599 -58.83 -72.72 15.36
N THR A 600 -59.06 -72.60 16.66
CA THR A 600 -59.28 -71.30 17.32
C THR A 600 -57.93 -70.64 17.55
N VAL A 601 -57.81 -69.36 17.17
CA VAL A 601 -56.59 -68.56 17.36
C VAL A 601 -56.94 -67.19 17.94
N SER A 602 -56.04 -66.60 18.73
CA SER A 602 -56.20 -65.22 19.22
C SER A 602 -56.06 -64.20 18.08
N HIS A 603 -56.54 -62.97 18.28
CA HIS A 603 -56.45 -61.91 17.28
C HIS A 603 -55.00 -61.62 16.86
N CYS A 604 -54.07 -61.55 17.83
CA CYS A 604 -52.63 -61.43 17.56
C CYS A 604 -52.14 -62.57 16.67
N MET A 605 -52.50 -63.82 17.01
CA MET A 605 -52.02 -64.99 16.28
C MET A 605 -52.59 -65.05 14.86
N LEU A 606 -53.85 -64.69 14.66
CA LEU A 606 -54.46 -64.54 13.33
C LEU A 606 -53.72 -63.51 12.50
N ALA A 607 -53.47 -62.33 13.06
CA ALA A 607 -52.83 -61.23 12.36
C ALA A 607 -51.35 -61.53 12.05
N ALA A 608 -50.62 -62.15 12.98
CA ALA A 608 -49.26 -62.66 12.78
C ALA A 608 -49.18 -63.69 11.64
N MET A 609 -50.14 -64.64 11.59
CA MET A 609 -50.21 -65.61 10.49
C MET A 609 -50.45 -64.96 9.13
N LYS A 610 -51.35 -63.96 9.05
CA LYS A 610 -51.58 -63.21 7.81
C LYS A 610 -50.37 -62.35 7.41
N CYS A 611 -49.70 -61.72 8.39
CA CYS A 611 -48.50 -60.91 8.19
C CYS A 611 -47.36 -61.75 7.58
N ALA A 612 -47.19 -62.98 8.07
CA ALA A 612 -46.23 -63.95 7.53
C ALA A 612 -46.63 -64.58 6.18
N GLY A 613 -47.75 -64.17 5.56
CA GLY A 613 -48.22 -64.69 4.27
C GLY A 613 -48.77 -66.11 4.32
N ILE A 614 -49.19 -66.60 5.50
CA ILE A 614 -49.76 -67.95 5.66
C ILE A 614 -51.18 -67.97 5.10
N LYS A 615 -51.42 -68.82 4.10
CA LYS A 615 -52.73 -68.99 3.47
C LYS A 615 -53.72 -69.71 4.40
N LEU A 616 -54.72 -68.97 4.87
CA LEU A 616 -55.77 -69.42 5.77
C LEU A 616 -57.09 -68.73 5.44
N LYS A 617 -58.21 -69.38 5.78
CA LYS A 617 -59.56 -68.83 5.66
C LYS A 617 -60.16 -68.61 7.04
N VAL A 618 -60.60 -67.39 7.33
CA VAL A 618 -61.37 -67.08 8.55
C VAL A 618 -62.81 -67.55 8.30
N LEU A 619 -63.31 -68.45 9.14
CA LEU A 619 -64.67 -68.99 9.02
C LEU A 619 -65.68 -68.12 9.78
N GLU A 620 -65.36 -67.78 11.03
CA GLU A 620 -66.21 -66.97 11.90
C GLU A 620 -65.38 -66.25 12.98
N GLN A 621 -65.92 -65.14 13.48
CA GLN A 621 -65.40 -64.45 14.67
C GLN A 621 -65.97 -65.18 15.90
N GLY A 622 -65.12 -65.93 16.60
CA GLY A 622 -65.49 -66.87 17.66
C GLY A 622 -64.59 -68.11 17.69
N SER A 623 -64.79 -68.99 18.67
CA SER A 623 -64.09 -70.29 18.75
C SER A 623 -64.66 -71.29 17.75
N CYS A 624 -63.81 -72.10 17.12
CA CYS A 624 -64.28 -73.16 16.22
C CYS A 624 -65.13 -74.18 16.99
N LEU A 625 -66.34 -74.46 16.48
CA LEU A 625 -67.17 -75.61 16.86
C LEU A 625 -66.54 -76.95 16.46
#